data_AF-A0A7J2L489-F1
#
_entry.id   AF-A0A7J2L489-F1
#
_cell.length_a   1.000
_cell.length_b   1.000
_cell.length_c   1.000
_cell.angle_alpha   90.00
_cell.angle_beta   90.00
_cell.angle_gamma   90.00
#
_symmetry.space_group_name_H-M   'P 1'
#
loop_
_entity.id
_entity.type
_entity.pdbx_description
1 polymer ?
#
loop_
_entity_poly.entity_id
_entity_poly.type
_entity_poly.pdbx_seq_one_letter_code
_entity_poly.pdbx_strand_id
1 'polypeptide(L)'
;MDSELQLKIREIHSDMKNNKFIIVGAGEFLGINNAIRREDLFSKILKSLLFLFGVLLTFSIVLIGRINIIVALALYCLAIYLMMMKEQKILEDLHAIEESDAGEVGDTDYLIFIKDKSLAQRARKMLEDAIKGEIEGHDILIMYSAKLIVLEMALDTLILFGTLLLMYSFAYISVLSFIVLGAILLWAIFEIMGKIIDILAAM
;
A
#
# COMPACT_ATOMS: atom_id res chain seq x y z
N MET A 1 -37.35 -8.32 -9.24
CA MET A 1 -37.77 -7.70 -7.97
C MET A 1 -36.47 -7.46 -7.24
N ASP A 2 -35.82 -6.37 -7.61
CA ASP A 2 -34.42 -6.07 -7.28
C ASP A 2 -34.36 -5.59 -5.84
N SER A 3 -33.85 -6.44 -4.95
CA SER A 3 -33.40 -5.99 -3.64
C SER A 3 -32.07 -5.27 -3.84
N GLU A 4 -32.12 -4.00 -4.24
CA GLU A 4 -31.02 -3.08 -3.99
C GLU A 4 -30.77 -3.10 -2.48
N LEU A 5 -29.70 -3.80 -2.07
CA LEU A 5 -29.12 -3.66 -0.73
C LEU A 5 -28.78 -2.17 -0.56
N GLN A 6 -29.67 -1.42 0.08
CA GLN A 6 -29.37 -0.05 0.51
C GLN A 6 -28.29 -0.13 1.58
N LEU A 7 -27.03 -0.06 1.14
CA LEU A 7 -25.86 -0.01 2.00
C LEU A 7 -26.01 1.14 3.00
N LYS A 8 -25.91 0.82 4.29
CA LYS A 8 -25.95 1.83 5.35
C LYS A 8 -24.55 2.42 5.52
N ILE A 9 -24.34 3.55 4.86
CA ILE A 9 -23.07 4.28 4.88
C ILE A 9 -23.16 5.41 5.91
N ARG A 10 -22.19 5.47 6.84
CA ARG A 10 -22.05 6.58 7.78
C ARG A 10 -20.80 7.40 7.46
N GLU A 11 -20.98 8.71 7.35
CA GLU A 11 -19.89 9.66 7.10
C GLU A 11 -19.43 10.28 8.42
N ILE A 12 -18.13 10.24 8.68
CA ILE A 12 -17.52 10.79 9.87
C ILE A 12 -16.44 11.78 9.44
N HIS A 13 -16.49 12.98 10.01
CA HIS A 13 -15.43 13.95 9.80
C HIS A 13 -14.26 13.61 10.72
N SER A 14 -13.07 13.43 10.16
CA SER A 14 -11.85 13.10 10.91
C SER A 14 -10.68 13.95 10.42
N ASP A 15 -9.85 14.42 11.35
CA ASP A 15 -8.65 15.24 11.12
C ASP A 15 -7.45 14.40 10.65
N MET A 16 -7.66 13.57 9.64
CA MET A 16 -6.60 12.76 9.03
C MET A 16 -5.54 13.67 8.38
N LYS A 17 -4.27 13.30 8.51
CA LYS A 17 -3.14 14.13 8.05
C LYS A 17 -2.76 13.81 6.61
N ASN A 18 -2.71 12.53 6.25
CA ASN A 18 -2.08 12.07 5.01
C ASN A 18 -3.09 11.63 3.94
N ASN A 19 -4.23 11.10 4.34
CA ASN A 19 -5.32 10.66 3.47
C ASN A 19 -6.41 11.72 3.31
N LYS A 20 -7.07 11.67 2.15
CA LYS A 20 -8.21 12.54 1.83
C LYS A 20 -9.52 11.97 2.37
N PHE A 21 -9.69 10.66 2.23
CA PHE A 21 -10.74 9.88 2.85
C PHE A 21 -10.24 8.45 3.07
N ILE A 22 -10.86 7.77 4.03
CA ILE A 22 -10.64 6.36 4.32
C ILE A 22 -12.01 5.70 4.44
N ILE A 23 -12.22 4.59 3.74
CA ILE A 23 -13.44 3.80 3.78
C ILE A 23 -13.13 2.50 4.50
N VAL A 24 -13.86 2.21 5.56
CA VAL A 24 -13.64 1.02 6.38
C VAL A 24 -14.96 0.26 6.52
N GLY A 25 -14.93 -1.05 6.33
CA GLY A 25 -16.08 -1.89 6.69
C GLY A 25 -16.35 -1.83 8.20
N ALA A 26 -17.61 -1.79 8.62
CA ALA A 26 -17.96 -1.68 10.04
C ALA A 26 -17.36 -2.82 10.90
N GLY A 27 -17.28 -4.04 10.36
CA GLY A 27 -16.60 -5.17 11.00
C GLY A 27 -15.09 -5.01 11.14
N GLU A 28 -14.44 -4.35 10.17
CA GLU A 28 -13.01 -4.04 10.22
C GLU A 28 -12.70 -2.89 11.18
N PHE A 29 -13.61 -1.91 11.28
CA PHE A 29 -13.50 -0.82 12.24
C PHE A 29 -13.55 -1.32 13.69
N LEU A 30 -14.40 -2.32 13.99
CA LEU A 30 -14.38 -2.99 15.30
C LEU A 30 -13.05 -3.69 15.60
N GLY A 31 -12.31 -4.08 14.55
CA GLY A 31 -10.99 -4.67 14.60
C GLY A 31 -9.83 -3.70 14.39
N ILE A 32 -10.05 -2.37 14.41
CA ILE A 32 -9.03 -1.38 14.02
C ILE A 32 -7.75 -1.48 14.88
N ASN A 33 -7.88 -1.85 16.16
CA ASN A 33 -6.73 -2.08 17.05
C ASN A 33 -5.86 -3.27 16.59
N ASN A 34 -6.48 -4.30 16.00
CA ASN A 34 -5.75 -5.41 15.42
C ASN A 34 -5.07 -5.01 14.10
N ALA A 35 -5.69 -4.13 13.31
CA ALA A 35 -5.08 -3.57 12.11
C ALA A 35 -3.85 -2.72 12.46
N ILE A 36 -3.98 -1.81 13.44
CA ILE A 36 -2.86 -1.00 13.98
C ILE A 36 -1.72 -1.90 14.47
N ARG A 37 -2.03 -2.96 15.23
CA ARG A 37 -1.02 -3.90 15.73
C ARG A 37 -0.33 -4.67 14.61
N ARG A 38 -1.06 -5.03 13.55
CA ARG A 38 -0.51 -5.68 12.36
C ARG A 38 0.45 -4.75 11.62
N GLU A 39 0.06 -3.49 11.44
CA GLU A 39 0.89 -2.46 10.80
C GLU A 39 2.16 -2.14 11.60
N ASP A 40 2.07 -2.06 12.94
CA ASP A 40 3.26 -1.88 13.79
C ASP A 40 4.23 -3.08 13.68
N LEU A 41 3.69 -4.31 13.63
CA LEU A 41 4.50 -5.51 13.44
C LEU A 41 5.15 -5.55 12.05
N PHE A 42 4.42 -5.13 11.02
CA PHE A 42 4.93 -5.02 9.66
C PHE A 42 6.05 -3.97 9.56
N SER A 43 5.89 -2.80 10.20
CA SER A 43 6.93 -1.77 10.30
C SER A 43 8.22 -2.30 10.97
N LYS A 44 8.10 -3.16 11.99
CA LYS A 44 9.26 -3.83 12.62
C LYS A 44 9.96 -4.81 11.67
N ILE A 45 9.20 -5.54 10.86
CA ILE A 45 9.75 -6.42 9.82
C ILE A 45 10.52 -5.59 8.79
N LEU A 46 9.95 -4.49 8.31
CA LEU A 46 10.61 -3.59 7.34
C LEU A 46 11.92 -3.01 7.89
N LYS A 47 11.97 -2.60 9.16
CA LYS A 47 13.22 -2.16 9.82
C LYS A 47 14.29 -3.23 9.81
N SER A 48 13.90 -4.47 10.13
CA SER A 48 14.81 -5.62 10.14
C SER A 48 15.32 -5.93 8.73
N LEU A 49 14.44 -5.84 7.74
CA LEU A 49 14.78 -6.03 6.33
C LEU A 49 15.74 -4.93 5.83
N LEU A 50 15.48 -3.66 6.18
CA LEU A 50 16.35 -2.54 5.84
C LEU A 50 17.75 -2.71 6.44
N PHE A 51 17.84 -3.16 7.69
CA PHE A 51 19.11 -3.48 8.33
C PHE A 51 19.85 -4.59 7.57
N LEU A 52 19.17 -5.69 7.25
CA LEU A 52 19.74 -6.80 6.50
C LEU A 52 20.27 -6.35 5.13
N PHE A 53 19.47 -5.60 4.35
CA PHE A 53 19.89 -5.08 3.06
C PHE A 53 21.01 -4.04 3.17
N GLY A 54 21.03 -3.23 4.23
CA GLY A 54 22.13 -2.31 4.52
C GLY A 54 23.46 -3.03 4.79
N VAL A 55 23.41 -4.15 5.52
CA VAL A 55 24.59 -5.02 5.74
C VAL A 55 25.04 -5.64 4.42
N LEU A 56 24.12 -6.18 3.62
CA LEU A 56 24.43 -6.75 2.29
C LEU A 56 25.03 -5.71 1.34
N LEU A 57 24.52 -4.48 1.36
CA LEU A 57 25.05 -3.37 0.58
C LEU A 57 26.48 -3.04 0.98
N THR A 58 26.73 -2.90 2.29
CA THR A 58 28.07 -2.61 2.83
C THR A 58 29.06 -3.72 2.48
N PHE A 59 28.64 -4.98 2.64
CA PHE A 59 29.42 -6.15 2.25
C PHE A 59 29.73 -6.15 0.74
N SER A 60 28.74 -5.84 -0.09
CA SER A 60 28.91 -5.80 -1.55
C SER A 60 29.87 -4.71 -2.00
N ILE A 61 29.85 -3.54 -1.34
CA ILE A 61 30.79 -2.44 -1.59
C ILE A 61 32.22 -2.85 -1.23
N VAL A 62 32.42 -3.52 -0.08
CA VAL A 62 33.76 -3.85 0.44
C VAL A 62 34.38 -5.06 -0.27
N LEU A 63 33.60 -6.09 -0.59
CA LEU A 63 34.14 -7.40 -1.02
C LEU A 63 33.88 -7.76 -2.48
N ILE A 64 32.72 -7.38 -3.03
CA ILE A 64 32.34 -7.80 -4.38
C ILE A 64 32.76 -6.75 -5.42
N GLY A 65 32.59 -5.46 -5.10
CA GLY A 65 32.98 -4.35 -5.97
C GLY A 65 32.20 -4.24 -7.29
N ARG A 66 31.12 -5.00 -7.48
CA ARG A 66 30.30 -4.96 -8.69
C ARG A 66 29.22 -3.89 -8.59
N ILE A 67 29.35 -2.84 -9.40
CA ILE A 67 28.50 -1.66 -9.34
C ILE A 67 27.00 -1.98 -9.52
N ASN A 68 26.65 -2.93 -10.40
CA ASN A 68 25.25 -3.31 -10.63
C ASN A 68 24.58 -3.88 -9.37
N ILE A 69 25.32 -4.66 -8.59
CA ILE A 69 24.83 -5.28 -7.35
C ILE A 69 24.68 -4.22 -6.26
N ILE A 70 25.67 -3.32 -6.16
CA ILE A 70 25.66 -2.21 -5.21
C ILE A 70 24.46 -1.29 -5.49
N VAL A 71 24.25 -0.91 -6.75
CA VAL A 71 23.11 -0.07 -7.15
C VAL A 71 21.79 -0.79 -6.90
N ALA A 72 21.67 -2.07 -7.24
CA ALA A 72 20.45 -2.84 -6.98
C ALA A 72 20.10 -2.89 -5.49
N LEU A 73 21.07 -3.21 -4.63
CA LEU A 73 20.87 -3.23 -3.18
C LEU A 73 20.53 -1.84 -2.62
N ALA A 74 21.15 -0.78 -3.15
CA ALA A 74 20.81 0.59 -2.76
C ALA A 74 19.36 0.95 -3.16
N LEU A 75 18.90 0.53 -4.34
CA LEU A 75 17.51 0.73 -4.77
C LEU A 75 16.53 -0.04 -3.86
N TYR A 76 16.85 -1.28 -3.45
CA TYR A 76 16.03 -2.02 -2.49
C TYR A 76 16.01 -1.35 -1.11
N CYS A 77 17.15 -0.90 -0.59
CA CYS A 77 17.18 -0.12 0.66
C CYS A 77 16.27 1.11 0.58
N LEU A 78 16.33 1.83 -0.54
CA LEU A 78 15.48 3.01 -0.76
C LEU A 78 14.00 2.61 -0.85
N ALA A 79 13.66 1.54 -1.57
CA ALA A 79 12.30 1.03 -1.67
C ALA A 79 11.73 0.65 -0.30
N ILE A 80 12.50 -0.08 0.52
CA ILE A 80 12.11 -0.47 1.88
C ILE A 80 11.91 0.77 2.76
N TYR A 81 12.79 1.77 2.64
CA TYR A 81 12.65 3.02 3.37
C TYR A 81 11.37 3.79 2.97
N LEU A 82 11.08 3.89 1.67
CA LEU A 82 9.83 4.50 1.20
C LEU A 82 8.59 3.73 1.66
N MET A 83 8.67 2.39 1.70
CA MET A 83 7.61 1.53 2.25
C MET A 83 7.37 1.85 3.72
N MET A 84 8.43 1.96 4.53
CA MET A 84 8.29 2.33 5.94
C MET A 84 7.64 3.71 6.12
N MET A 85 8.01 4.69 5.29
CA MET A 85 7.37 6.01 5.32
C MET A 85 5.89 5.96 4.95
N LYS A 86 5.51 5.10 3.99
CA LYS A 86 4.11 4.85 3.63
C LYS A 86 3.35 4.29 4.82
N GLU A 87 3.84 3.20 5.41
CA GLU A 87 3.16 2.53 6.53
C GLU A 87 3.04 3.42 7.74
N GLN A 88 4.06 4.24 8.04
CA GLN A 88 3.96 5.20 9.14
C GLN A 88 2.84 6.23 8.90
N LYS A 89 2.67 6.73 7.67
CA LYS A 89 1.59 7.68 7.33
C LYS A 89 0.21 7.05 7.43
N ILE A 90 0.09 5.78 7.04
CA ILE A 90 -1.14 4.99 7.16
C ILE A 90 -1.49 4.80 8.64
N LEU A 91 -0.52 4.40 9.44
CA LEU A 91 -0.68 4.18 10.88
C LEU A 91 -1.05 5.47 11.63
N GLU A 92 -0.47 6.62 11.25
CA GLU A 92 -0.87 7.93 11.78
C GLU A 92 -2.35 8.26 11.49
N ASP A 93 -2.84 7.96 10.30
CA ASP A 93 -4.25 8.21 9.94
C ASP A 93 -5.19 7.18 10.57
N LEU A 94 -4.75 5.92 10.75
CA LEU A 94 -5.51 4.90 11.48
C LEU A 94 -5.70 5.27 12.95
N HIS A 95 -4.67 5.81 13.61
CA HIS A 95 -4.81 6.34 14.98
C HIS A 95 -5.75 7.55 15.04
N ALA A 96 -5.70 8.45 14.04
CA ALA A 96 -6.66 9.56 13.97
C ALA A 96 -8.11 9.10 13.78
N ILE A 97 -8.32 7.92 13.18
CA ILE A 97 -9.63 7.29 13.07
C ILE A 97 -10.03 6.60 14.38
N GLU A 98 -9.11 5.88 15.04
CA GLU A 98 -9.35 5.26 16.36
C GLU A 98 -9.77 6.30 17.41
N GLU A 99 -9.14 7.48 17.40
CA GLU A 99 -9.45 8.60 18.30
C GLU A 99 -10.72 9.38 17.90
N SER A 100 -11.28 9.11 16.71
CA SER A 100 -12.48 9.82 16.25
C SER A 100 -13.74 9.29 16.94
N ASP A 101 -14.61 10.21 17.34
CA ASP A 101 -15.85 9.88 18.07
C ASP A 101 -16.90 9.31 17.10
N ALA A 102 -16.67 8.08 16.64
CA ALA A 102 -17.55 7.37 15.73
C ALA A 102 -18.87 6.94 16.40
N GLY A 103 -18.98 7.06 17.74
CA GLY A 103 -20.12 6.58 18.53
C GLY A 103 -20.33 5.07 18.39
N GLU A 104 -21.51 4.56 18.77
CA GLU A 104 -21.86 3.16 18.54
C GLU A 104 -21.96 2.88 17.02
N VAL A 105 -21.26 1.84 16.57
CA VAL A 105 -21.18 1.42 15.15
C VAL A 105 -22.56 0.95 14.62
N GLY A 106 -23.48 0.59 15.51
CA GLY A 106 -24.89 0.36 15.21
C GLY A 106 -25.12 -0.61 14.04
N ASP A 107 -26.10 -0.29 13.20
CA ASP A 107 -26.49 -1.06 12.01
C ASP A 107 -25.85 -0.49 10.73
N THR A 108 -24.59 -0.05 10.82
CA THR A 108 -23.84 0.55 9.71
C THR A 108 -23.02 -0.52 9.00
N ASP A 109 -23.01 -0.54 7.67
CA ASP A 109 -22.18 -1.49 6.89
C ASP A 109 -20.78 -0.93 6.63
N TYR A 110 -20.69 0.38 6.33
CA TYR A 110 -19.46 1.08 5.97
C TYR A 110 -19.34 2.44 6.64
N LEU A 111 -18.13 2.74 7.10
CA LEU A 111 -17.76 4.02 7.68
C LEU A 111 -16.82 4.75 6.71
N ILE A 112 -17.19 5.96 6.29
CA ILE A 112 -16.35 6.82 5.46
C ILE A 112 -15.83 7.95 6.34
N PHE A 113 -14.54 7.92 6.62
CA PHE A 113 -13.83 9.02 7.27
C PHE A 113 -13.40 10.02 6.20
N ILE A 114 -13.77 11.28 6.37
CA ILE A 114 -13.59 12.32 5.35
C ILE A 114 -12.92 13.55 5.95
N LYS A 115 -11.81 13.98 5.34
CA LYS A 115 -11.11 15.21 5.70
C LYS A 115 -11.80 16.48 5.21
N ASP A 116 -12.44 16.43 4.03
CA ASP A 116 -13.16 17.56 3.45
C ASP A 116 -14.50 17.08 2.87
N LYS A 117 -15.60 17.71 3.28
CA LYS A 117 -16.97 17.38 2.85
C LYS A 117 -17.13 17.37 1.33
N SER A 118 -16.32 18.14 0.60
CA SER A 118 -16.31 18.15 -0.88
C SER A 118 -15.95 16.79 -1.51
N LEU A 119 -15.35 15.89 -0.74
CA LEU A 119 -14.89 14.57 -1.19
C LEU A 119 -15.85 13.42 -0.85
N ALA A 120 -16.94 13.70 -0.13
CA ALA A 120 -17.92 12.70 0.30
C ALA A 120 -18.54 11.95 -0.89
N GLN A 121 -18.96 12.68 -1.93
CA GLN A 121 -19.56 12.09 -3.12
C GLN A 121 -18.58 11.21 -3.90
N ARG A 122 -17.29 11.58 -3.92
CA ARG A 122 -16.24 10.78 -4.56
C ARG A 122 -15.97 9.49 -3.80
N ALA A 123 -15.92 9.56 -2.46
CA ALA A 123 -15.71 8.39 -1.62
C ALA A 123 -16.88 7.38 -1.74
N ARG A 124 -18.13 7.88 -1.76
CA ARG A 124 -19.31 7.03 -2.02
C ARG A 124 -19.24 6.36 -3.38
N LYS A 125 -18.93 7.10 -4.43
CA LYS A 125 -18.82 6.55 -5.78
C LYS A 125 -17.76 5.44 -5.84
N MET A 126 -16.58 5.67 -5.24
CA MET A 126 -15.54 4.64 -5.19
C MET A 126 -15.95 3.39 -4.39
N LEU A 127 -16.73 3.55 -3.31
CA LEU A 127 -17.28 2.41 -2.58
C LEU A 127 -18.30 1.64 -3.43
N GLU A 128 -19.17 2.33 -4.15
CA GLU A 128 -20.14 1.70 -5.06
C GLU A 128 -19.46 0.94 -6.20
N ASP A 129 -18.43 1.54 -6.80
CA ASP A 129 -17.64 0.93 -7.88
C ASP A 129 -16.86 -0.31 -7.34
N ALA A 130 -16.31 -0.22 -6.13
CA ALA A 130 -15.66 -1.36 -5.46
C ALA A 130 -16.62 -2.51 -5.18
N ILE A 131 -17.83 -2.23 -4.68
CA ILE A 131 -18.84 -3.24 -4.35
C ILE A 131 -19.40 -3.91 -5.61
N LYS A 132 -19.48 -3.16 -6.73
CA LYS A 132 -19.87 -3.72 -8.04
C LYS A 132 -18.77 -4.59 -8.67
N GLY A 133 -17.62 -4.74 -8.02
CA GLY A 133 -16.52 -5.56 -8.51
C GLY A 133 -15.77 -4.92 -9.69
N GLU A 134 -15.93 -3.61 -9.91
CA GLU A 134 -15.19 -2.87 -10.94
C GLU A 134 -13.77 -2.50 -10.46
N ILE A 135 -13.49 -2.63 -9.16
CA ILE A 135 -12.16 -2.42 -8.55
C ILE A 135 -11.65 -3.78 -8.06
N GLU A 136 -10.65 -4.34 -8.74
CA GLU A 136 -10.03 -5.60 -8.35
C GLU A 136 -9.09 -5.39 -7.15
N GLY A 137 -9.40 -6.11 -6.06
CA GLY A 137 -8.64 -6.11 -4.80
C GLY A 137 -9.24 -5.18 -3.76
N HIS A 138 -9.22 -5.62 -2.50
CA HIS A 138 -9.34 -4.90 -1.23
C HIS A 138 -10.42 -5.53 -0.31
N ASP A 139 -9.95 -6.29 0.67
CA ASP A 139 -10.59 -6.38 1.99
C ASP A 139 -10.67 -4.93 2.52
N ILE A 140 -11.87 -4.42 2.82
CA ILE A 140 -12.21 -3.00 2.64
C ILE A 140 -11.70 -2.10 3.78
N LEU A 141 -10.46 -1.65 3.56
CA LEU A 141 -9.84 -0.41 4.01
C LEU A 141 -9.39 0.40 2.76
N ILE A 142 -10.30 1.10 2.08
CA ILE A 142 -9.93 1.93 0.91
C ILE A 142 -9.37 3.26 1.40
N MET A 143 -8.06 3.41 1.33
CA MET A 143 -7.35 4.65 1.66
C MET A 143 -6.99 5.40 0.38
N TYR A 144 -7.52 6.61 0.20
CA TYR A 144 -7.17 7.42 -0.97
C TYR A 144 -6.28 8.61 -0.61
N SER A 145 -5.04 8.55 -1.11
CA SER A 145 -4.14 9.69 -1.16
C SER A 145 -3.29 9.63 -2.42
N ALA A 146 -3.42 10.64 -3.29
CA ALA A 146 -2.56 10.77 -4.47
C ALA A 146 -1.07 10.76 -4.10
N LYS A 147 -0.71 11.25 -2.90
CA LYS A 147 0.68 11.20 -2.40
C LYS A 147 1.12 9.77 -2.07
N LEU A 148 0.24 8.93 -1.53
CA LEU A 148 0.55 7.53 -1.24
C LEU A 148 0.61 6.71 -2.54
N ILE A 149 -0.29 6.96 -3.49
CA ILE A 149 -0.25 6.31 -4.81
C ILE A 149 1.07 6.62 -5.54
N VAL A 150 1.51 7.88 -5.57
CA VAL A 150 2.80 8.25 -6.17
C VAL A 150 3.97 7.59 -5.43
N LEU A 151 3.89 7.48 -4.10
CA LEU A 151 4.91 6.82 -3.28
C LEU A 151 4.98 5.32 -3.57
N GLU A 152 3.83 4.66 -3.79
CA GLU A 152 3.76 3.26 -4.20
C GLU A 152 4.33 3.05 -5.60
N MET A 153 3.95 3.88 -6.58
CA MET A 153 4.53 3.81 -7.92
C MET A 153 6.05 3.97 -7.90
N ALA A 154 6.57 4.89 -7.08
CA ALA A 154 8.00 5.05 -6.89
C ALA A 154 8.65 3.81 -6.29
N LEU A 155 8.02 3.20 -5.28
CA LEU A 155 8.47 1.95 -4.66
C LEU A 155 8.54 0.81 -5.68
N ASP A 156 7.46 0.57 -6.43
CA ASP A 156 7.40 -0.51 -7.42
C ASP A 156 8.45 -0.31 -8.51
N THR A 157 8.65 0.94 -8.94
CA THR A 157 9.67 1.31 -9.91
C THR A 157 11.08 1.02 -9.38
N LEU A 158 11.38 1.35 -8.12
CA LEU A 158 12.67 1.05 -7.50
C LEU A 158 12.91 -0.46 -7.39
N ILE A 159 11.90 -1.23 -6.99
CA ILE A 159 11.95 -2.70 -6.94
C ILE A 159 12.20 -3.26 -8.34
N LEU A 160 11.48 -2.77 -9.35
CA LEU A 160 11.62 -3.20 -10.73
C LEU A 160 13.05 -2.97 -11.25
N PHE A 161 13.58 -1.76 -11.10
CA PHE A 161 14.95 -1.45 -11.53
C PHE A 161 16.01 -2.22 -10.74
N GLY A 162 15.84 -2.37 -9.42
CA GLY A 162 16.71 -3.20 -8.60
C GLY A 162 16.74 -4.66 -9.08
N THR A 163 15.56 -5.21 -9.40
CA THR A 163 15.39 -6.58 -9.88
C THR A 163 16.00 -6.77 -11.26
N LEU A 164 15.81 -5.81 -12.17
CA LEU A 164 16.43 -5.81 -13.51
C LEU A 164 17.97 -5.82 -13.44
N LEU A 165 18.55 -5.00 -12.56
CA LEU A 165 20.01 -4.95 -12.36
C LEU A 165 20.56 -6.25 -11.76
N LEU A 166 19.83 -6.87 -10.83
CA LEU A 166 20.17 -8.19 -10.32
C LEU A 166 20.05 -9.26 -11.41
N MET A 167 18.97 -9.27 -12.20
CA MET A 167 18.81 -10.18 -13.32
C MET A 167 19.95 -10.05 -14.33
N TYR A 168 20.33 -8.84 -14.70
CA TYR A 168 21.46 -8.62 -15.60
C TYR A 168 22.76 -9.24 -15.06
N SER A 169 22.92 -9.28 -13.74
CA SER A 169 24.12 -9.81 -13.07
C SER A 169 24.04 -11.31 -12.75
N PHE A 170 22.83 -11.86 -12.56
CA PHE A 170 22.60 -13.17 -11.93
C PHE A 170 21.62 -14.11 -12.67
N ALA A 171 20.85 -13.62 -13.65
CA ALA A 171 19.79 -14.40 -14.30
C ALA A 171 20.31 -15.67 -14.99
N TYR A 172 21.59 -15.71 -15.34
CA TYR A 172 22.23 -16.86 -16.00
C TYR A 172 22.99 -17.77 -15.03
N ILE A 173 22.99 -17.50 -13.73
CA ILE A 173 23.71 -18.32 -12.75
C ILE A 173 22.94 -19.60 -12.40
N SER A 174 21.61 -19.54 -12.37
CA SER A 174 20.76 -20.69 -12.07
C SER A 174 19.34 -20.49 -12.63
N VAL A 175 18.74 -21.58 -13.11
CA VAL A 175 17.33 -21.64 -13.53
C VAL A 175 16.40 -21.19 -12.40
N LEU A 176 16.73 -21.52 -11.15
CA LEU A 176 15.92 -21.10 -10.00
C LEU A 176 15.94 -19.58 -9.82
N SER A 177 17.11 -18.95 -9.94
CA SER A 177 17.25 -17.49 -9.84
C SER A 177 16.50 -16.77 -10.97
N PHE A 178 16.51 -17.34 -12.18
CA PHE A 178 15.74 -16.83 -13.31
C PHE A 178 14.23 -16.87 -13.03
N ILE A 179 13.71 -18.00 -12.53
CA ILE A 179 12.28 -18.15 -12.23
C ILE A 179 11.86 -17.18 -11.12
N VAL A 180 12.63 -17.09 -10.03
CA VAL A 180 12.30 -16.22 -8.89
C VAL A 180 12.32 -14.75 -9.29
N LEU A 181 13.41 -14.29 -9.93
CA LEU A 181 13.53 -12.89 -10.34
C LEU A 181 12.51 -12.54 -11.44
N GLY A 182 12.25 -13.46 -12.37
CA GLY A 182 11.25 -13.30 -13.41
C GLY A 182 9.82 -13.19 -12.86
N ALA A 183 9.48 -13.98 -11.83
CA ALA A 183 8.17 -13.88 -11.17
C ALA A 183 7.99 -12.54 -10.46
N ILE A 184 9.01 -12.07 -9.73
CA ILE A 184 8.99 -10.75 -9.08
C ILE A 184 8.81 -9.63 -10.11
N LEU A 185 9.48 -9.75 -11.25
CA LEU A 185 9.43 -8.77 -12.32
C LEU A 185 8.05 -8.71 -12.97
N LEU A 186 7.44 -9.87 -13.26
CA LEU A 186 6.07 -9.94 -13.77
C LEU A 186 5.07 -9.36 -12.76
N TRP A 187 5.18 -9.72 -11.49
CA TRP A 187 4.33 -9.19 -10.43
C TRP A 187 4.41 -7.65 -10.35
N ALA A 188 5.62 -7.09 -10.34
CA ALA A 188 5.81 -5.64 -10.30
C ALA A 188 5.22 -4.94 -11.54
N ILE A 189 5.35 -5.53 -12.73
CA ILE A 189 4.73 -4.98 -13.95
C ILE A 189 3.20 -4.99 -13.84
N PHE A 190 2.60 -6.09 -13.38
CA PHE A 190 1.15 -6.17 -13.22
C PHE A 190 0.62 -5.17 -12.18
N GLU A 191 1.32 -5.00 -11.05
CA GLU A 191 0.96 -3.98 -10.05
C GLU A 191 1.01 -2.57 -10.62
N ILE A 192 2.11 -2.21 -11.30
CA ILE A 192 2.26 -0.88 -11.90
C ILE A 192 1.17 -0.65 -12.95
N MET A 193 0.88 -1.65 -13.78
CA MET A 193 -0.19 -1.56 -14.79
C MET A 193 -1.57 -1.38 -14.16
N GLY A 194 -1.90 -2.17 -13.12
CA GLY A 194 -3.15 -2.03 -12.38
C GLY A 194 -3.32 -0.62 -11.82
N LYS A 195 -2.30 -0.11 -11.12
CA LYS A 195 -2.31 1.25 -10.55
C LYS A 195 -2.45 2.34 -11.61
N ILE A 196 -1.85 2.16 -12.79
CA ILE A 196 -2.01 3.11 -13.91
C ILE A 196 -3.46 3.11 -14.41
N ILE A 197 -4.08 1.93 -14.56
CA ILE A 197 -5.49 1.80 -14.96
C ILE A 197 -6.38 2.48 -13.92
N ASP A 198 -6.13 2.27 -12.63
CA ASP A 198 -6.89 2.90 -11.54
C ASP A 198 -6.79 4.43 -11.55
N ILE A 199 -5.60 4.97 -11.78
CA ILE A 199 -5.41 6.44 -11.90
C ILE A 199 -6.17 6.98 -13.12
N LEU A 200 -6.11 6.29 -14.26
CA LEU A 200 -6.79 6.70 -15.48
C LEU A 200 -8.32 6.63 -15.32
N ALA A 201 -8.84 5.63 -14.62
CA ALA A 201 -10.26 5.52 -14.29
C ALA A 201 -10.72 6.59 -13.28
N ALA A 202 -9.81 7.05 -12.41
CA ALA A 202 -10.08 8.04 -11.38
C ALA A 202 -9.87 9.51 -11.80
N MET A 203 -9.40 9.77 -13.03
CA MET A 203 -9.27 11.09 -13.66
C MET A 203 -10.52 11.44 -14.48
#